data_AF-A0A239AJ00-F1
#
_entry.id   AF-A0A239AJ00-F1
#
_cell.length_a   1.000
_cell.length_b   1.000
_cell.length_c   1.000
_cell.angle_alpha   90.00
_cell.angle_beta   90.00
_cell.angle_gamma   90.00
#
_symmetry.space_group_name_H-M   'P 1'
#
loop_
_entity.id
_entity.type
_entity.pdbx_description
1 polymer ?
#
loop_
_entity_poly.entity_id
_entity_poly.type
_entity_poly.pdbx_seq_one_letter_code
_entity_poly.pdbx_strand_id
1 'polypeptide(L)' 'MAAGKTELAIKRCSECEKFNIGIQIYNSFSWASPDKVIGFDKETNEITINEKQLMNIVRMVNPYQADRKIRLK' A
#
# COMPACT_ATOMS: atom_id res chain seq x y z
N MET A 1 -38.45 24.81 9.75
CA MET A 1 -36.98 24.66 9.86
C MET A 1 -36.60 23.33 9.23
N ALA A 2 -36.01 23.35 8.04
CA ALA A 2 -35.47 22.14 7.41
C ALA A 2 -34.00 22.44 7.07
N ALA A 3 -33.08 21.95 7.89
CA ALA A 3 -31.66 21.99 7.59
C ALA A 3 -31.39 20.95 6.50
N GLY A 4 -31.30 21.42 5.25
CA GLY A 4 -30.85 20.61 4.13
C GLY A 4 -29.42 20.16 4.40
N LYS A 5 -29.23 18.85 4.58
CA LYS A 5 -27.90 18.24 4.61
C LYS A 5 -27.34 18.30 3.20
N THR A 6 -26.52 19.31 2.92
CA THR A 6 -25.74 19.36 1.69
C THR A 6 -24.65 18.30 1.77
N GLU A 7 -24.90 17.12 1.20
CA GLU A 7 -23.85 16.13 0.98
C GLU A 7 -22.83 16.72 -0.01
N LEU A 8 -21.70 17.18 0.51
CA LEU A 8 -20.54 17.53 -0.30
C LEU A 8 -20.02 16.24 -0.95
N ALA A 9 -20.49 15.95 -2.16
CA ALA A 9 -19.91 14.91 -3.00
C ALA A 9 -18.47 15.32 -3.35
N ILE A 10 -17.51 14.85 -2.56
CA ILE A 10 -16.08 15.03 -2.83
C ILE A 10 -15.79 14.27 -4.12
N LYS A 11 -15.71 14.99 -5.25
CA LYS A 11 -15.19 14.43 -6.50
C LYS A 11 -13.74 14.03 -6.26
N ARG A 12 -13.49 12.73 -6.07
CA ARG A 12 -12.13 12.18 -5.99
C ARG A 12 -11.51 12.22 -7.38
N CYS A 13 -10.37 12.89 -7.51
CA CYS A 13 -9.59 12.85 -8.75
C CYS A 13 -8.91 11.48 -8.87
N SER A 14 -9.22 10.74 -9.93
CA SER A 14 -8.65 9.41 -10.18
C SER A 14 -7.12 9.42 -10.30
N GLU A 15 -6.55 10.50 -10.84
CA GLU A 15 -5.10 10.68 -10.91
C GLU A 15 -4.49 10.95 -9.53
N CYS A 16 -5.17 11.72 -8.68
CA CYS A 16 -4.74 11.90 -7.29
C CYS A 16 -4.84 10.60 -6.50
N GLU A 17 -5.82 9.76 -6.75
CA GLU A 17 -5.95 8.45 -6.10
C GLU A 17 -4.77 7.53 -6.45
N LYS A 18 -4.43 7.43 -7.74
CA LYS A 18 -3.23 6.69 -8.19
C LYS A 18 -1.95 7.26 -7.57
N PHE A 19 -1.81 8.58 -7.56
CA PHE A 19 -0.66 9.24 -6.95
C PHE A 19 -0.56 8.92 -5.44
N ASN A 20 -1.66 9.00 -4.71
CA ASN A 20 -1.72 8.68 -3.28
C ASN A 20 -1.36 7.22 -3.02
N ILE A 21 -1.86 6.28 -3.83
CA ILE A 21 -1.47 4.87 -3.77
C ILE A 21 0.04 4.73 -4.00
N GLY A 22 0.58 5.41 -5.01
CA GLY A 22 2.03 5.42 -5.30
C GLY A 22 2.87 5.89 -4.11
N ILE A 23 2.46 6.97 -3.44
CA ILE A 23 3.13 7.47 -2.24
C ILE A 23 3.07 6.46 -1.09
N GLN A 24 1.92 5.81 -0.88
CA GLN A 24 1.80 4.79 0.16
C GLN A 24 2.74 3.61 -0.13
N ILE A 25 2.80 3.13 -1.37
CA ILE A 25 3.71 2.05 -1.78
C ILE A 25 5.16 2.47 -1.56
N TYR A 26 5.55 3.68 -2.00
CA TYR A 26 6.89 4.21 -1.78
C TYR A 26 7.28 4.21 -0.30
N ASN A 27 6.39 4.71 0.56
CA ASN A 27 6.63 4.74 2.01
C ASN A 27 6.74 3.33 2.60
N SER A 28 5.96 2.36 2.13
CA SER A 28 6.05 0.97 2.59
C SER A 28 7.39 0.29 2.27
N PHE A 29 8.09 0.72 1.21
CA PHE A 29 9.41 0.20 0.85
C PHE A 29 10.58 1.10 1.31
N SER A 30 10.30 2.22 1.97
CA SER A 30 11.34 3.12 2.47
C SER A 30 11.97 2.59 3.76
N TRP A 31 13.30 2.53 3.80
CA TRP A 31 14.05 2.13 5.00
C TRP A 31 13.82 3.04 6.21
N ALA A 32 13.48 4.31 5.95
CA ALA A 32 13.20 5.33 6.96
C ALA A 32 11.75 5.30 7.47
N SER A 33 10.87 4.50 6.85
CA SER A 33 9.47 4.41 7.27
C SER A 33 9.34 3.55 8.53
N PRO A 34 8.54 3.99 9.53
CA PRO A 34 8.24 3.18 10.71
C PRO A 34 7.43 1.93 10.35
N ASP A 35 6.60 2.01 9.31
CA ASP A 35 5.69 0.96 8.85
C ASP A 35 6.22 0.22 7.61
N LYS A 36 7.54 0.15 7.47
CA LYS A 36 8.17 -0.51 6.32
C LYS A 36 7.83 -2.00 6.28
N VAL A 37 7.61 -2.49 5.07
CA VAL A 37 7.31 -3.90 4.77
C VAL A 37 8.59 -4.71 4.60
N ILE A 38 9.73 -4.03 4.46
CA ILE A 38 11.05 -4.63 4.29
C ILE A 38 11.90 -4.51 5.56
N GLY A 39 12.60 -5.60 5.88
CA GLY A 39 13.65 -5.67 6.88
C GLY A 39 15.00 -5.99 6.23
N PHE A 40 16.07 -5.82 6.99
CA PHE A 40 17.41 -6.25 6.59
C PHE A 40 17.94 -7.21 7.65
N ASP A 41 18.22 -8.43 7.23
CA ASP A 41 18.87 -9.44 8.06
C ASP A 41 20.39 -9.33 7.88
N LYS A 42 21.08 -9.01 8.98
CA LYS A 42 22.53 -8.82 8.99
C LYS A 42 23.29 -10.14 8.99
N GLU A 43 22.69 -11.24 9.45
CA GLU A 43 23.36 -12.54 9.54
C GLU A 43 23.49 -13.17 8.16
N THR A 44 22.42 -13.10 7.37
CA THR A 44 22.38 -13.63 6.00
C THR A 44 22.71 -12.60 4.92
N ASN A 45 22.76 -11.31 5.28
CA ASN A 45 22.91 -10.18 4.35
C ASN A 45 21.78 -10.12 3.31
N GLU A 46 20.55 -10.38 3.76
CA GLU A 46 19.35 -10.47 2.91
C GLU A 46 18.29 -9.43 3.30
N ILE A 47 17.48 -9.04 2.32
CA ILE A 47 16.26 -8.26 2.56
C ILE A 47 15.15 -9.23 2.93
N THR A 48 14.58 -9.05 4.13
CA THR A 48 13.41 -9.80 4.57
C THR A 48 12.15 -9.03 4.21
N ILE A 49 11.06 -9.74 3.91
CA ILE A 49 9.79 -9.11 3.56
C ILE A 49 8.63 -9.87 4.18
N ASN A 50 7.67 -9.13 4.74
CA ASN A 50 6.45 -9.73 5.26
C ASN A 50 5.51 -10.06 4.09
N GLU A 51 5.30 -11.35 3.82
CA GLU A 51 4.48 -11.83 2.70
C GLU A 51 3.05 -11.26 2.71
N LYS A 52 2.41 -11.18 3.89
CA LYS A 52 1.05 -10.65 4.03
C LYS A 52 0.99 -9.16 3.70
N GLN A 53 1.95 -8.39 4.18
CA GLN A 53 2.02 -6.96 3.88
C GLN A 53 2.37 -6.70 2.41
N LEU A 54 3.24 -7.51 1.81
CA LEU A 54 3.54 -7.44 0.38
C LEU A 54 2.29 -7.72 -0.47
N MET A 55 1.51 -8.75 -0.11
CA MET A 55 0.25 -9.05 -0.79
C MET A 55 -0.78 -7.91 -0.67
N ASN A 56 -0.81 -7.22 0.48
CA ASN A 56 -1.65 -6.03 0.63
C ASN A 56 -1.23 -4.92 -0.33
N ILE A 57 0.07 -4.65 -0.48
CA ILE A 57 0.59 -3.67 -1.45
C ILE A 57 0.19 -4.03 -2.88
N VAL A 58 0.34 -5.31 -3.25
CA VAL A 58 -0.04 -5.79 -4.58
C VAL A 58 -1.53 -5.54 -4.86
N ARG A 59 -2.39 -5.74 -3.86
CA ARG A 59 -3.83 -5.45 -3.96
C ARG A 59 -4.17 -3.97 -4.05
N MET A 60 -3.32 -3.07 -3.57
CA MET A 60 -3.54 -1.63 -3.74
C MET A 60 -3.46 -1.23 -5.21
N VAL A 61 -2.64 -1.92 -6.01
CA VAL A 61 -2.51 -1.70 -7.46
C VAL A 61 -3.52 -2.54 -8.25
N ASN A 62 -3.81 -3.75 -7.76
CA ASN A 62 -4.74 -4.69 -8.40
C ASN A 62 -5.71 -5.32 -7.37
N PRO A 63 -6.83 -4.65 -7.04
CA PRO A 63 -7.74 -5.08 -5.98
C PRO A 63 -8.36 -6.46 -6.18
N TYR A 64 -8.48 -6.90 -7.44
CA TYR A 64 -9.07 -8.20 -7.79
C TYR A 64 -8.03 -9.33 -7.83
N GLN A 65 -6.78 -9.05 -7.47
CA GLN A 65 -5.76 -10.07 -7.41
C GLN A 65 -6.06 -11.08 -6.30
N ALA A 66 -6.24 -12.34 -6.70
CA ALA A 66 -6.35 -13.46 -5.77
C ALA A 66 -5.08 -13.60 -4.92
N ASP A 67 -5.25 -14.07 -3.68
CA ASP A 67 -4.10 -14.38 -2.84
C ASP A 67 -3.27 -15.50 -3.48
N ARG A 68 -1.96 -15.27 -3.54
CA ARG A 68 -0.98 -16.23 -4.05
C ARG A 68 0.17 -16.30 -3.07
N LYS A 69 0.77 -17.48 -2.96
CA LYS A 69 2.02 -17.63 -2.20
C LYS A 69 3.17 -16.99 -2.96
N ILE A 70 4.07 -16.37 -2.21
CA ILE A 70 5.27 -15.72 -2.74
C ILE A 70 6.43 -16.71 -2.66
N ARG A 71 7.21 -16.80 -3.73
CA ARG A 71 8.44 -17.59 -3.79
C ARG A 71 9.57 -16.70 -4.28
N LEU A 72 10.65 -16.62 -3.53
CA LEU A 72 11.90 -16.00 -3.96
C LEU A 72 12.49 -16.82 -5.12
N LYS A 73 12.94 -16.15 -6.19
CA LYS A 73 13.58 -16.77 -7.34
C LYS A 73 15.08 -16.54 -7.28
#